data_AF-A0A955CIY7-F1
#
_entry.id   AF-A0A955CIY7-F1
#
_cell.length_a   1.000
_cell.length_b   1.000
_cell.length_c   1.000
_cell.angle_alpha   90.00
_cell.angle_beta   90.00
_cell.angle_gamma   90.00
#
_symmetry.space_group_name_H-M   'P 1'
#
loop_
_entity.id
_entity.type
_entity.pdbx_description
1 polymer ?
#
loop_
_entity_poly.entity_id
_entity_poly.type
_entity_poly.pdbx_seq_one_letter_code
_entity_poly.pdbx_strand_id
1 'polypeptide(L)'
;MVTILQYAEIANAVYEKAVAFHPDGHLIRGWTMQREDWEDGSILLGNGFQGGIYQSETDVVVGFAGTKHLVGSDISADARIATNILPNQCTSAYKMVLRAQEILGSRQLSCCGHSLGGGLAQVIGVWCGIPFVTFNAPPMKNAMRFAKVNIAKPHMMARSRGKDLDATQGINFRVEGDSVSWAGMKHVGRVIKLAKINGGFFSHSMDLCCELIRAHADYSGKTILELSA
;
A
#
# COMPACT_ATOMS: atom_id res chain seq x y z
N MET A 1 -14.75 -4.33 -11.13
CA MET A 1 -14.30 -3.30 -10.18
C MET A 1 -13.72 -4.00 -8.97
N VAL A 2 -12.52 -3.59 -8.55
CA VAL A 2 -11.81 -4.18 -7.43
C VAL A 2 -12.51 -3.91 -6.08
N THR A 3 -12.65 -4.94 -5.25
CA THR A 3 -13.23 -4.85 -3.90
C THR A 3 -12.15 -4.66 -2.82
N ILE A 4 -12.55 -4.23 -1.62
CA ILE A 4 -11.63 -4.13 -0.48
C ILE A 4 -10.99 -5.48 -0.13
N LEU A 5 -11.74 -6.58 -0.21
CA LEU A 5 -11.16 -7.91 0.02
C LEU A 5 -10.07 -8.22 -1.01
N GLN A 6 -10.29 -7.88 -2.29
CA GLN A 6 -9.28 -8.08 -3.32
C GLN A 6 -8.04 -7.20 -3.09
N TYR A 7 -8.20 -5.96 -2.62
CA TYR A 7 -7.04 -5.15 -2.20
C TYR A 7 -6.27 -5.79 -1.05
N ALA A 8 -6.95 -6.40 -0.07
CA ALA A 8 -6.30 -7.11 1.01
C ALA A 8 -5.54 -8.34 0.49
N GLU A 9 -6.15 -9.12 -0.40
CA GLU A 9 -5.50 -10.27 -1.04
C GLU A 9 -4.26 -9.84 -1.85
N ILE A 10 -4.32 -8.73 -2.59
CA ILE A 10 -3.16 -8.15 -3.30
C ILE A 10 -2.08 -7.71 -2.31
N ALA A 11 -2.45 -6.99 -1.25
CA ALA A 11 -1.51 -6.53 -0.24
C ALA A 11 -0.83 -7.69 0.52
N ASN A 12 -1.46 -8.86 0.59
CA ASN A 12 -0.86 -10.08 1.13
C ASN A 12 0.04 -10.78 0.10
N ALA A 13 -0.47 -10.96 -1.12
CA ALA A 13 0.20 -11.62 -2.23
C ALA A 13 1.58 -11.02 -2.56
N VAL A 14 1.74 -9.70 -2.40
CA VAL A 14 3.01 -9.03 -2.66
C VAL A 14 4.14 -9.41 -1.69
N TYR A 15 3.88 -10.15 -0.60
CA TYR A 15 4.93 -10.67 0.26
C TYR A 15 5.53 -12.00 -0.20
N GLU A 16 4.85 -12.72 -1.10
CA GLU A 16 5.33 -13.99 -1.61
C GLU A 16 6.63 -13.82 -2.43
N LYS A 17 7.40 -14.90 -2.59
CA LYS A 17 8.55 -14.90 -3.50
C LYS A 17 8.07 -15.29 -4.88
N ALA A 18 8.56 -14.60 -5.91
CA ALA A 18 8.11 -14.79 -7.29
C ALA A 18 8.21 -16.24 -7.83
N VAL A 19 8.99 -17.09 -7.17
CA VAL A 19 9.26 -18.45 -7.61
C VAL A 19 8.14 -19.43 -7.21
N ALA A 20 7.17 -19.00 -6.40
CA ALA A 20 6.03 -19.82 -5.99
C ALA A 20 4.76 -19.61 -6.85
N PHE A 21 4.80 -18.77 -7.90
CA PHE A 21 3.60 -18.49 -8.69
C PHE A 21 3.08 -19.76 -9.38
N HIS A 22 1.77 -20.00 -9.24
CA HIS A 22 1.00 -20.88 -10.09
C HIS A 22 1.40 -20.68 -11.57
N PRO A 23 1.53 -21.75 -12.38
CA PRO A 23 1.98 -21.68 -13.78
C PRO A 23 1.21 -20.65 -14.63
N ASP A 24 0.00 -20.28 -14.21
CA ASP A 24 -0.89 -19.34 -14.90
C ASP A 24 -0.81 -17.88 -14.41
N GLY A 25 -0.03 -17.58 -13.35
CA GLY A 25 0.18 -16.20 -12.87
C GLY A 25 -0.97 -15.61 -12.04
N HIS A 26 -1.93 -16.45 -11.64
CA HIS A 26 -3.04 -16.09 -10.77
C HIS A 26 -2.69 -16.35 -9.31
N LEU A 27 -2.41 -15.29 -8.53
CA LEU A 27 -2.40 -15.39 -7.05
C LEU A 27 -3.78 -15.12 -6.44
N ILE A 28 -4.64 -14.46 -7.19
CA ILE A 28 -5.93 -13.97 -6.72
C ILE A 28 -6.95 -14.32 -7.80
N ARG A 29 -8.09 -14.86 -7.39
CA ARG A 29 -9.09 -15.37 -8.31
C ARG A 29 -9.57 -14.26 -9.26
N GLY A 30 -9.42 -14.49 -10.57
CA GLY A 30 -9.82 -13.53 -11.60
C GLY A 30 -8.81 -12.40 -11.86
N TRP A 31 -7.60 -12.48 -11.28
CA TRP A 31 -6.52 -11.52 -11.48
C TRP A 31 -5.28 -12.20 -12.04
N THR A 32 -4.63 -11.54 -12.99
CA THR A 32 -3.32 -11.95 -13.52
C THR A 32 -2.27 -10.99 -13.00
N MET A 33 -1.14 -11.53 -12.55
CA MET A 33 0.02 -10.72 -12.16
C MET A 33 1.02 -10.60 -13.33
N GLN A 34 1.50 -9.39 -13.60
CA GLN A 34 2.58 -9.13 -14.57
C GLN A 34 3.92 -9.59 -14.00
N ARG A 35 4.41 -10.74 -14.47
CA ARG A 35 5.64 -11.36 -13.96
C ARG A 35 6.90 -10.57 -14.29
N GLU A 36 6.93 -9.96 -15.46
CA GLU A 36 8.09 -9.21 -15.97
C GLU A 36 8.35 -7.93 -15.17
N ASP A 37 7.31 -7.37 -14.57
CA ASP A 37 7.37 -6.15 -13.77
C ASP A 37 7.49 -6.40 -12.27
N TRP A 38 7.63 -7.65 -11.85
CA TRP A 38 7.79 -8.01 -10.45
C TRP A 38 9.15 -7.56 -9.91
N GLU A 39 9.12 -6.84 -8.79
CA GLU A 39 10.34 -6.46 -8.05
C GLU A 39 10.43 -7.32 -6.79
N ASP A 40 11.52 -8.06 -6.61
CA ASP A 40 11.64 -9.12 -5.59
C ASP A 40 12.19 -8.67 -4.24
N GLY A 41 12.46 -7.36 -4.07
CA GLY A 41 13.03 -6.85 -2.83
C GLY A 41 14.54 -7.04 -2.69
N SER A 42 15.26 -7.32 -3.77
CA SER A 42 16.73 -7.43 -3.72
C SER A 42 17.39 -6.14 -3.19
N ILE A 43 18.13 -6.26 -2.08
CA ILE A 43 18.95 -5.19 -1.51
C ILE A 43 20.30 -5.10 -2.23
N LEU A 44 20.81 -6.23 -2.76
CA LEU A 44 22.09 -6.27 -3.47
C LEU A 44 22.02 -5.54 -4.82
N LEU A 45 20.85 -5.57 -5.47
CA LEU A 45 20.62 -4.96 -6.79
C LEU A 45 19.70 -3.74 -6.73
N GLY A 46 19.19 -3.37 -5.54
CA GLY A 46 18.15 -2.37 -5.38
C GLY A 46 18.09 -1.75 -3.98
N ASN A 47 16.95 -1.14 -3.65
CA ASN A 47 16.71 -0.48 -2.35
C ASN A 47 15.80 -1.30 -1.42
N GLY A 48 15.68 -2.61 -1.68
CA GLY A 48 14.76 -3.49 -0.95
C GLY A 48 13.27 -3.26 -1.25
N PHE A 49 12.95 -2.56 -2.35
CA PHE A 49 11.57 -2.40 -2.81
C PHE A 49 11.05 -3.72 -3.40
N GLN A 50 9.87 -4.12 -2.96
CA GLN A 50 9.14 -5.25 -3.51
C GLN A 50 7.70 -4.85 -3.83
N GLY A 51 7.20 -5.32 -4.96
CA GLY A 51 5.84 -5.06 -5.42
C GLY A 51 5.53 -5.77 -6.73
N GLY A 52 4.27 -5.69 -7.14
CA GLY A 52 3.78 -6.29 -8.36
C GLY A 52 2.59 -5.53 -8.95
N ILE A 53 2.38 -5.73 -10.25
CA ILE A 53 1.24 -5.17 -10.99
C ILE A 53 0.24 -6.30 -11.23
N TYR A 54 -0.98 -6.11 -10.73
CA TYR A 54 -2.10 -7.05 -10.84
C TYR A 54 -3.14 -6.45 -11.76
N GLN A 55 -3.71 -7.26 -12.65
CA GLN A 55 -4.72 -6.80 -13.60
C GLN A 55 -5.90 -7.76 -13.68
N SER A 56 -7.07 -7.17 -13.92
CA SER A 56 -8.30 -7.83 -14.32
C SER A 56 -8.82 -7.19 -15.61
N GLU A 57 -10.02 -7.58 -16.04
CA GLU A 57 -10.70 -6.96 -17.19
C GLU A 57 -11.01 -5.48 -16.96
N THR A 58 -11.25 -5.06 -15.71
CA THR A 58 -11.72 -3.71 -15.37
C THR A 58 -10.72 -2.85 -14.62
N ASP A 59 -9.72 -3.46 -13.98
CA ASP A 59 -8.84 -2.78 -13.02
C ASP A 59 -7.37 -3.20 -13.18
N VAL A 60 -6.48 -2.25 -12.93
CA VAL A 60 -5.04 -2.46 -12.70
C VAL A 60 -4.71 -1.96 -11.30
N VAL A 61 -4.07 -2.81 -10.51
CA VAL A 61 -3.72 -2.53 -9.11
C VAL A 61 -2.24 -2.79 -8.91
N VAL A 62 -1.53 -1.78 -8.41
CA VAL A 62 -0.14 -1.93 -8.01
C VAL A 62 -0.05 -2.22 -6.52
N GLY A 63 0.46 -3.39 -6.16
CA GLY A 63 0.68 -3.79 -4.78
C GLY A 63 2.11 -3.50 -4.34
N PHE A 64 2.29 -2.97 -3.13
CA PHE A 64 3.61 -2.74 -2.53
C PHE A 64 3.76 -3.54 -1.24
N ALA A 65 4.86 -4.29 -1.13
CA ALA A 65 5.19 -5.01 0.10
C ALA A 65 5.79 -4.06 1.15
N GLY A 66 5.57 -4.38 2.42
CA GLY A 66 6.33 -3.80 3.53
C GLY A 66 7.69 -4.47 3.73
N THR A 67 8.43 -4.04 4.75
CA THR A 67 9.76 -4.55 5.05
C THR A 67 9.70 -6.03 5.50
N LYS A 68 10.47 -6.90 4.84
CA LYS A 68 10.53 -8.35 5.13
C LYS A 68 11.47 -8.75 6.29
N HIS A 69 12.36 -7.86 6.71
CA HIS A 69 13.51 -8.22 7.55
C HIS A 69 13.44 -7.76 9.02
N LEU A 70 12.30 -7.21 9.46
CA LEU A 70 12.19 -6.65 10.80
C LEU A 70 11.03 -7.37 11.51
N VAL A 71 11.32 -8.05 12.62
CA VAL A 71 10.29 -8.74 13.40
C VAL A 71 9.74 -7.74 14.41
N GLY A 72 8.45 -7.41 14.31
CA GLY A 72 7.64 -6.76 15.35
C GLY A 72 8.13 -5.44 15.96
N SER A 73 9.04 -5.51 16.94
CA SER A 73 9.52 -4.34 17.68
C SER A 73 10.20 -3.34 16.74
N ASP A 74 11.03 -3.86 15.83
CA ASP A 74 11.90 -3.02 15.00
C ASP A 74 11.11 -2.31 13.91
N ILE A 75 10.12 -2.98 13.31
CA ILE A 75 9.18 -2.32 12.38
C ILE A 75 8.47 -1.15 13.06
N SER A 76 7.99 -1.35 14.29
CA SER A 76 7.20 -0.32 14.96
C SER A 76 8.03 0.91 15.36
N ALA A 77 9.25 0.69 15.83
CA ALA A 77 10.16 1.78 16.20
C ALA A 77 10.64 2.53 14.96
N ASP A 78 11.10 1.81 13.92
CA ASP A 78 11.61 2.41 12.69
C ASP A 78 10.50 3.13 11.92
N ALA A 79 9.30 2.55 11.83
CA ALA A 79 8.17 3.20 11.18
C ALA A 79 7.78 4.50 11.92
N ARG A 80 7.78 4.52 13.25
CA ARG A 80 7.49 5.72 14.04
C ARG A 80 8.53 6.81 13.82
N ILE A 81 9.81 6.46 13.77
CA ILE A 81 10.88 7.42 13.47
C ILE A 81 10.79 7.91 12.01
N ALA A 82 10.43 7.02 11.08
CA ALA A 82 10.35 7.31 9.65
C ALA A 82 9.13 8.14 9.23
N THR A 83 8.11 8.32 10.07
CA THR A 83 6.86 9.04 9.74
C THR A 83 7.02 10.53 9.36
N ASN A 84 8.22 11.11 9.52
CA ASN A 84 8.56 12.45 9.04
C ASN A 84 9.42 12.48 7.77
N ILE A 85 9.85 11.31 7.26
CA ILE A 85 10.73 11.20 6.11
C ILE A 85 10.10 10.26 5.09
N LEU A 86 10.06 10.67 3.81
CA LEU A 86 9.61 9.76 2.76
C LEU A 86 10.57 8.56 2.62
N PRO A 87 10.03 7.33 2.56
CA PRO A 87 10.83 6.13 2.31
C PRO A 87 11.66 6.23 1.04
N ASN A 88 12.84 5.62 1.05
CA ASN A 88 13.71 5.59 -0.14
C ASN A 88 13.09 4.77 -1.29
N GLN A 89 12.18 3.85 -0.97
CA GLN A 89 11.44 3.02 -1.91
C GLN A 89 10.38 3.80 -2.70
N CYS A 90 10.02 5.03 -2.31
CA CYS A 90 9.01 5.83 -3.02
C CYS A 90 9.36 6.04 -4.51
N THR A 91 10.64 6.16 -4.87
CA THR A 91 11.01 6.31 -6.29
C THR A 91 10.80 5.01 -7.08
N SER A 92 11.05 3.84 -6.49
CA SER A 92 10.79 2.53 -7.12
C SER A 92 9.30 2.28 -7.27
N ALA A 93 8.53 2.55 -6.21
CA ALA A 93 7.06 2.45 -6.23
C ALA A 93 6.44 3.37 -7.28
N TYR A 94 6.94 4.60 -7.42
CA TYR A 94 6.52 5.53 -8.46
C TYR A 94 6.77 4.97 -9.87
N LYS A 95 7.98 4.44 -10.13
CA LYS A 95 8.32 3.83 -11.44
C LYS A 95 7.42 2.65 -11.77
N MET A 96 7.09 1.79 -10.81
CA MET A 96 6.18 0.67 -11.02
C MET A 96 4.76 1.15 -11.39
N VAL A 97 4.29 2.24 -10.79
CA VAL A 97 3.01 2.85 -11.20
C VAL A 97 3.08 3.43 -12.62
N LEU A 98 4.22 3.98 -13.05
CA LEU A 98 4.38 4.41 -14.45
C LEU A 98 4.29 3.22 -15.42
N ARG A 99 4.93 2.09 -15.11
CA ARG A 99 4.78 0.83 -15.89
C ARG A 99 3.32 0.36 -15.93
N ALA A 100 2.62 0.45 -14.81
CA ALA A 100 1.19 0.11 -14.76
C ALA A 100 0.32 1.06 -15.61
N GLN A 101 0.70 2.33 -15.75
CA GLN A 101 0.02 3.29 -16.63
C GLN A 101 0.21 2.95 -18.11
N GLU A 102 1.38 2.42 -18.49
CA GLU A 102 1.68 2.02 -19.88
C GLU A 102 0.76 0.89 -20.36
N ILE A 103 0.34 0.01 -19.45
CA ILE A 103 -0.56 -1.10 -19.77
C ILE A 103 -2.04 -0.80 -19.46
N LEU A 104 -2.40 0.37 -18.95
CA LEU A 104 -3.71 0.61 -18.34
C LEU A 104 -4.90 0.37 -19.30
N GLY A 105 -4.82 0.88 -20.52
CA GLY A 105 -5.96 0.87 -21.45
C GLY A 105 -7.16 1.65 -20.92
N SER A 106 -8.36 1.07 -21.01
CA SER A 106 -9.62 1.65 -20.50
C SER A 106 -9.93 1.30 -19.03
N ARG A 107 -8.99 0.65 -18.34
CA ARG A 107 -9.18 0.14 -16.97
C ARG A 107 -8.90 1.22 -15.93
N GLN A 108 -9.35 0.97 -14.71
CA GLN A 108 -9.09 1.84 -13.56
C GLN A 108 -7.74 1.50 -12.92
N LEU A 109 -6.92 2.51 -12.63
CA LEU A 109 -5.63 2.34 -11.94
C LEU A 109 -5.75 2.70 -10.46
N SER A 110 -5.21 1.85 -9.59
CA SER A 110 -5.09 2.13 -8.16
C SER A 110 -3.90 1.42 -7.55
N CYS A 111 -3.62 1.67 -6.26
CA CYS A 111 -2.54 0.98 -5.56
C CYS A 111 -2.90 0.58 -4.13
N CYS A 112 -2.17 -0.39 -3.59
CA CYS A 112 -2.38 -0.83 -2.22
C CYS A 112 -1.09 -1.36 -1.56
N GLY A 113 -1.15 -1.55 -0.25
CA GLY A 113 -0.08 -2.18 0.49
C GLY A 113 -0.30 -2.24 2.00
N HIS A 114 0.52 -3.04 2.66
CA HIS A 114 0.54 -3.21 4.10
C HIS A 114 1.79 -2.61 4.73
N SER A 115 1.70 -2.13 5.97
CA SER A 115 2.86 -1.61 6.72
C SER A 115 3.60 -0.52 5.90
N LEU A 116 4.92 -0.61 5.73
CA LEU A 116 5.69 0.28 4.87
C LEU A 116 5.11 0.37 3.44
N GLY A 117 4.66 -0.73 2.84
CA GLY A 117 4.05 -0.74 1.51
C GLY A 117 2.76 0.09 1.45
N GLY A 118 1.98 0.11 2.51
CA GLY A 118 0.83 1.01 2.63
C GLY A 118 1.24 2.48 2.79
N GLY A 119 2.38 2.76 3.45
CA GLY A 119 2.98 4.09 3.45
C GLY A 119 3.37 4.53 2.03
N LEU A 120 3.96 3.64 1.24
CA LEU A 120 4.24 3.89 -0.18
C LEU A 120 2.96 4.19 -0.95
N ALA A 121 1.90 3.39 -0.77
CA ALA A 121 0.61 3.59 -1.44
C ALA A 121 0.01 4.98 -1.17
N GLN A 122 0.04 5.48 0.08
CA GLN A 122 -0.40 6.85 0.39
C GLN A 122 0.37 7.91 -0.41
N VAL A 123 1.70 7.78 -0.48
CA VAL A 123 2.57 8.76 -1.16
C VAL A 123 2.34 8.71 -2.67
N ILE A 124 2.31 7.51 -3.25
CA ILE A 124 2.15 7.31 -4.69
C ILE A 124 0.74 7.68 -5.15
N GLY A 125 -0.29 7.38 -4.36
CA GLY A 125 -1.65 7.83 -4.64
C GLY A 125 -1.74 9.34 -4.82
N VAL A 126 -1.07 10.11 -3.97
CA VAL A 126 -1.01 11.58 -4.10
C VAL A 126 -0.15 12.05 -5.26
N TRP A 127 1.03 11.45 -5.46
CA TRP A 127 1.93 11.85 -6.55
C TRP A 127 1.31 11.60 -7.93
N CYS A 128 0.65 10.46 -8.11
CA CYS A 128 0.05 10.04 -9.37
C CYS A 128 -1.42 10.44 -9.51
N GLY A 129 -2.08 10.88 -8.42
CA GLY A 129 -3.52 11.19 -8.44
C GLY A 129 -4.41 9.96 -8.62
N ILE A 130 -3.99 8.80 -8.08
CA ILE A 130 -4.73 7.53 -8.19
C ILE A 130 -5.28 7.09 -6.83
N PRO A 131 -6.42 6.38 -6.79
CA PRO A 131 -6.96 5.84 -5.55
C PRO A 131 -6.03 4.84 -4.86
N PHE A 132 -6.15 4.72 -3.54
CA PHE A 132 -5.40 3.72 -2.80
C PHE A 132 -6.15 3.10 -1.61
N VAL A 133 -5.76 1.87 -1.26
CA VAL A 133 -6.17 1.18 -0.02
C VAL A 133 -4.94 0.72 0.75
N THR A 134 -4.91 0.98 2.05
CA THR A 134 -3.79 0.54 2.90
C THR A 134 -4.27 -0.27 4.08
N PHE A 135 -3.37 -1.13 4.58
CA PHE A 135 -3.61 -2.00 5.73
C PHE A 135 -2.49 -1.80 6.75
N ASN A 136 -2.84 -1.36 7.97
CA ASN A 136 -1.88 -1.07 9.05
C ASN A 136 -0.69 -0.20 8.60
N ALA A 137 -0.92 0.73 7.67
CA ALA A 137 0.14 1.60 7.19
C ALA A 137 0.53 2.64 8.23
N PRO A 138 1.77 3.14 8.24
CA PRO A 138 2.10 4.36 8.98
C PRO A 138 1.40 5.57 8.33
N PRO A 139 1.03 6.58 9.11
CA PRO A 139 0.50 7.84 8.58
C PRO A 139 1.58 8.62 7.80
N MET A 140 1.29 9.02 6.56
CA MET A 140 2.28 9.68 5.69
C MET A 140 2.05 11.17 5.45
N LYS A 141 0.94 11.76 5.92
CA LYS A 141 0.58 13.15 5.60
C LYS A 141 1.65 14.16 6.04
N ASN A 142 2.29 13.93 7.18
CA ASN A 142 3.35 14.80 7.69
C ASN A 142 4.65 14.66 6.89
N ALA A 143 5.15 13.44 6.66
CA ALA A 143 6.29 13.21 5.77
C ALA A 143 6.09 13.88 4.39
N MET A 144 4.89 13.80 3.83
CA MET A 144 4.58 14.46 2.56
C MET A 144 4.59 15.98 2.65
N ARG A 145 4.14 16.59 3.77
CA ARG A 145 4.27 18.04 4.00
C ARG A 145 5.72 18.46 4.03
N PHE A 146 6.57 17.75 4.76
CA PHE A 146 8.01 18.05 4.81
C PHE A 146 8.70 17.84 3.47
N ALA A 147 8.29 16.83 2.70
CA ALA A 147 8.84 16.58 1.38
C ALA A 147 8.67 17.77 0.41
N LYS A 148 7.61 18.58 0.55
CA LYS A 148 7.36 19.77 -0.30
C LYS A 148 8.44 20.85 -0.21
N VAL A 149 9.22 20.85 0.88
CA VAL A 149 10.27 21.84 1.16
C VAL A 149 11.64 21.21 1.34
N ASN A 150 11.77 19.88 1.21
CA ASN A 150 13.02 19.17 1.42
C ASN A 150 13.96 19.29 0.20
N ILE A 151 14.79 20.33 0.19
CA ILE A 151 15.77 20.58 -0.88
C ILE A 151 16.84 19.49 -1.03
N ALA A 152 17.10 18.69 0.01
CA ALA A 152 18.08 17.61 -0.05
C ALA A 152 17.61 16.42 -0.90
N LYS A 153 16.29 16.29 -1.14
CA LYS A 153 15.70 15.30 -2.05
C LYS A 153 14.87 15.99 -3.14
N PRO A 154 15.51 16.71 -4.08
CA PRO A 154 14.81 17.61 -5.02
C PRO A 154 13.82 16.86 -5.93
N HIS A 155 14.09 15.61 -6.28
CA HIS A 155 13.17 14.79 -7.08
C HIS A 155 11.89 14.42 -6.32
N MET A 156 11.97 14.13 -5.00
CA MET A 156 10.78 13.88 -4.17
C MET A 156 10.03 15.19 -3.88
N MET A 157 10.76 16.29 -3.71
CA MET A 157 10.20 17.62 -3.56
C MET A 157 9.38 18.03 -4.79
N ALA A 158 9.95 17.87 -6.00
CA ALA A 158 9.27 18.18 -7.25
C ALA A 158 7.94 17.42 -7.40
N ARG A 159 7.90 16.14 -7.03
CA ARG A 159 6.68 15.32 -7.07
C ARG A 159 5.64 15.69 -6.00
N SER A 160 6.09 16.21 -4.86
CA SER A 160 5.23 16.56 -3.72
C SER A 160 4.71 18.00 -3.77
N ARG A 161 5.47 18.91 -4.38
CA ARG A 161 5.14 20.34 -4.45
C ARG A 161 3.83 20.54 -5.22
N GLY A 162 2.97 21.42 -4.71
CA GLY A 162 1.67 21.71 -5.33
C GLY A 162 0.59 20.62 -5.19
N LYS A 163 0.92 19.44 -4.64
CA LYS A 163 -0.07 18.37 -4.42
C LYS A 163 -0.99 18.71 -3.25
N ASP A 164 -2.29 18.60 -3.47
CA ASP A 164 -3.26 18.58 -2.40
C ASP A 164 -3.25 17.18 -1.75
N LEU A 165 -3.01 17.14 -0.43
CA LEU A 165 -2.92 15.88 0.32
C LEU A 165 -4.31 15.36 0.72
N ASP A 166 -5.37 16.12 0.47
CA ASP A 166 -6.75 15.78 0.80
C ASP A 166 -7.60 15.45 -0.45
N ALA A 167 -7.08 15.73 -1.66
CA ALA A 167 -7.78 15.47 -2.92
C ALA A 167 -7.74 14.00 -3.37
N THR A 168 -6.81 13.20 -2.86
CA THR A 168 -6.67 11.79 -3.27
C THR A 168 -7.63 10.90 -2.52
N GLN A 169 -8.39 10.10 -3.26
CA GLN A 169 -9.29 9.11 -2.71
C GLN A 169 -8.50 7.95 -2.06
N GLY A 170 -8.48 7.90 -0.74
CA GLY A 170 -7.68 6.94 0.01
C GLY A 170 -8.41 6.38 1.21
N ILE A 171 -8.30 5.06 1.42
CA ILE A 171 -8.83 4.37 2.59
C ILE A 171 -7.70 3.65 3.30
N ASN A 172 -7.61 3.84 4.62
CA ASN A 172 -6.61 3.20 5.47
C ASN A 172 -7.32 2.34 6.49
N PHE A 173 -7.22 1.02 6.34
CA PHE A 173 -7.68 0.06 7.32
C PHE A 173 -6.64 -0.08 8.42
N ARG A 174 -7.08 0.03 9.67
CA ARG A 174 -6.24 -0.08 10.84
C ARG A 174 -6.83 -1.05 11.85
N VAL A 175 -6.10 -2.09 12.16
CA VAL A 175 -6.44 -2.99 13.26
C VAL A 175 -6.26 -2.27 14.60
N GLU A 176 -7.20 -2.46 15.51
CA GLU A 176 -7.10 -1.92 16.86
C GLU A 176 -5.85 -2.42 17.58
N GLY A 177 -5.13 -1.50 18.23
CA GLY A 177 -3.86 -1.79 18.89
C GLY A 177 -2.66 -1.93 17.95
N ASP A 178 -2.79 -1.59 16.66
CA ASP A 178 -1.64 -1.51 15.75
C ASP A 178 -0.78 -0.27 16.03
N SER A 179 0.47 -0.49 16.46
CA SER A 179 1.39 0.57 16.88
C SER A 179 2.01 1.36 15.72
N VAL A 180 2.02 0.78 14.52
CA VAL A 180 2.56 1.39 13.29
C VAL A 180 1.59 2.41 12.72
N SER A 181 0.32 2.03 12.58
CA SER A 181 -0.74 2.92 12.11
C SER A 181 -1.22 3.92 13.17
N TRP A 182 -0.86 3.69 14.44
CA TRP A 182 -1.07 4.62 15.54
C TRP A 182 0.22 5.37 15.91
N ALA A 183 0.78 6.15 14.99
CA ALA A 183 1.95 6.99 15.25
C ALA A 183 1.58 8.43 15.67
N GLY A 184 0.36 8.68 16.18
CA GLY A 184 -0.10 10.02 16.58
C GLY A 184 -0.22 11.04 15.44
N MET A 185 -0.12 10.58 14.18
CA MET A 185 -0.07 11.41 12.99
C MET A 185 -1.24 11.14 12.04
N LYS A 186 -1.44 12.03 11.06
CA LYS A 186 -2.55 11.95 10.12
C LYS A 186 -2.17 11.11 8.89
N HIS A 187 -3.06 10.22 8.52
CA HIS A 187 -3.02 9.55 7.21
C HIS A 187 -3.41 10.52 6.10
N VAL A 188 -2.99 10.20 4.87
CA VAL A 188 -3.69 10.68 3.67
C VAL A 188 -4.98 9.86 3.53
N GLY A 189 -6.12 10.51 3.32
CA GLY A 189 -7.42 9.83 3.18
C GLY A 189 -8.06 9.39 4.50
N ARG A 190 -9.19 8.67 4.38
CA ARG A 190 -10.03 8.20 5.49
C ARG A 190 -9.34 7.05 6.24
N VAL A 191 -9.56 6.97 7.55
CA VAL A 191 -9.14 5.83 8.38
C VAL A 191 -10.36 5.05 8.82
N ILE A 192 -10.37 3.74 8.58
CA ILE A 192 -11.37 2.79 9.08
C ILE A 192 -10.70 1.89 10.11
N LYS A 193 -11.26 1.86 11.33
CA LYS A 193 -10.74 1.00 12.41
C LYS A 193 -11.40 -0.37 12.32
N LEU A 194 -10.60 -1.42 12.36
CA LEU A 194 -11.03 -2.81 12.43
C LEU A 194 -10.89 -3.28 13.88
N ALA A 195 -12.03 -3.63 14.50
CA ALA A 195 -12.05 -4.21 15.83
C ALA A 195 -11.49 -5.64 15.78
N LYS A 196 -10.71 -6.03 16.81
CA LYS A 196 -10.24 -7.42 16.91
C LYS A 196 -11.41 -8.33 17.31
N ILE A 197 -11.55 -9.46 16.63
CA ILE A 197 -12.58 -10.46 16.94
C ILE A 197 -12.17 -11.29 18.17
N ASN A 198 -10.86 -11.44 18.44
CA ASN A 198 -10.31 -12.15 19.60
C ASN A 198 -9.06 -11.42 20.13
N GLY A 199 -8.78 -11.54 21.44
CA GLY A 199 -7.65 -10.88 22.14
C GLY A 199 -6.23 -11.32 21.74
N GLY A 200 -6.03 -11.74 20.49
CA GLY A 200 -4.77 -12.22 19.93
C GLY A 200 -3.64 -11.20 19.91
N PHE A 201 -2.42 -11.74 19.96
CA PHE A 201 -1.19 -11.05 20.35
C PHE A 201 -0.46 -10.23 19.28
N PHE A 202 -1.00 -10.05 18.05
CA PHE A 202 -0.30 -9.23 17.05
C PHE A 202 -1.24 -8.44 16.14
N SER A 203 -1.39 -7.15 16.41
CA SER A 203 -2.26 -6.25 15.63
C SER A 203 -1.68 -5.91 14.25
N HIS A 204 -0.36 -6.00 14.09
CA HIS A 204 0.37 -5.64 12.88
C HIS A 204 0.58 -6.86 11.96
N SER A 205 -0.51 -7.41 11.43
CA SER A 205 -0.46 -8.57 10.53
C SER A 205 -1.35 -8.36 9.31
N MET A 206 -0.84 -8.71 8.13
CA MET A 206 -1.63 -8.65 6.90
C MET A 206 -2.65 -9.80 6.85
N ASP A 207 -2.30 -11.00 7.33
CA ASP A 207 -3.24 -12.12 7.43
C ASP A 207 -4.42 -11.76 8.34
N LEU A 208 -4.17 -11.07 9.46
CA LEU A 208 -5.23 -10.57 10.33
C LEU A 208 -6.09 -9.51 9.63
N CYS A 209 -5.48 -8.60 8.86
CA CYS A 209 -6.26 -7.66 8.04
C CYS A 209 -7.18 -8.40 7.06
N CYS A 210 -6.67 -9.42 6.36
CA CYS A 210 -7.45 -10.25 5.45
C CYS A 210 -8.61 -10.96 6.18
N GLU A 211 -8.36 -11.55 7.35
CA GLU A 211 -9.37 -12.22 8.17
C GLU A 211 -10.49 -11.25 8.57
N LEU A 212 -10.13 -10.10 9.14
CA LEU A 212 -11.09 -9.10 9.61
C LEU A 212 -11.90 -8.52 8.44
N ILE A 213 -11.27 -8.17 7.33
CA ILE A 213 -11.97 -7.68 6.14
C ILE A 213 -12.93 -8.74 5.62
N ARG A 214 -12.52 -10.00 5.54
CA ARG A 214 -13.37 -11.10 5.07
C ARG A 214 -14.58 -11.31 5.98
N ALA A 215 -14.41 -11.17 7.29
CA ALA A 215 -15.48 -11.33 8.28
C ALA A 215 -16.48 -10.15 8.28
N HIS A 216 -16.10 -8.96 7.83
CA HIS A 216 -16.96 -7.79 7.80
C HIS A 216 -17.60 -7.57 6.43
N ALA A 217 -18.87 -7.98 6.30
CA ALA A 217 -19.69 -7.76 5.10
C ALA A 217 -19.82 -6.28 4.71
N ASP A 218 -19.68 -5.36 5.68
CA ASP A 218 -19.72 -3.91 5.47
C ASP A 218 -18.57 -3.39 4.61
N TYR A 219 -17.47 -4.16 4.47
CA TYR A 219 -16.28 -3.74 3.72
C TYR A 219 -15.92 -4.71 2.59
N SER A 220 -16.01 -6.03 2.82
CA SER A 220 -15.42 -7.05 1.95
C SER A 220 -15.79 -6.92 0.47
N GLY A 221 -17.07 -6.72 0.18
CA GLY A 221 -17.61 -6.58 -1.18
C GLY A 221 -17.64 -5.14 -1.71
N LYS A 222 -17.24 -4.15 -0.90
CA LYS A 222 -17.30 -2.74 -1.28
C LYS A 222 -16.10 -2.33 -2.12
N THR A 223 -16.32 -1.33 -2.97
CA THR A 223 -15.27 -0.61 -3.70
C THR A 223 -14.77 0.59 -2.90
N ILE A 224 -13.64 1.21 -3.31
CA ILE A 224 -13.17 2.46 -2.69
C ILE A 224 -14.23 3.55 -2.80
N LEU A 225 -14.94 3.64 -3.94
CA LEU A 225 -15.97 4.65 -4.18
C LEU A 225 -17.12 4.54 -3.18
N GLU A 226 -17.63 3.34 -2.94
CA GLU A 226 -18.71 3.12 -1.98
C GLU A 226 -18.33 3.45 -0.53
N LEU A 227 -17.05 3.33 -0.18
CA LEU A 227 -16.54 3.65 1.17
C LEU A 227 -16.01 5.10 1.30
N SER A 228 -15.92 5.83 0.19
CA SER A 228 -15.50 7.25 0.17
C SER A 228 -16.68 8.23 0.15
N ALA A 229 -17.89 7.73 -0.13
CA ALA A 229 -19.16 8.44 0.06
C ALA A 229 -19.54 8.54 1.54
#